data_AF-A0A550BYM1-F1
#
_entry.id   AF-A0A550BYM1-F1
#
_cell.length_a   1.000
_cell.length_b   1.000
_cell.length_c   1.000
_cell.angle_alpha   90.00
_cell.angle_beta   90.00
_cell.angle_gamma   90.00
#
_symmetry.space_group_name_H-M   'P 1'
#
loop_
_entity.id
_entity.type
_entity.pdbx_description
1 polymer ?
#
loop_
_entity_poly.entity_id
_entity_poly.type
_entity_poly.pdbx_seq_one_letter_code
_entity_poly.pdbx_strand_id
1 'polypeptide(L)'
;MSVSKIGQKFRAAGLYNVSSPVPYRSLYPTLLQDLFDCLNSTPLPTPPFDESSIALLSEGIDAMQIYACIFGNVTGHPPTFHDMLLKRLPSVWKWISFQNPLNGNMIDDVRAGDTLNGACQLQDGQLAMPLVHRMMGIVMFLGPLLASPRSVRALADIPSIVDDLLGILVADSQPSVYSMQHRYFFVFHQLLYDADPAVSRRFREGMESFDERYPGQLVWILSGRLLWFFDRRHEAHDDASFAVVYSKVLTPEFLNNRRTVANLRASALSPVVHACSCITKAMTSFPTFDSSGTNSWVSGPPHKHLAIALWLRLLAALLLTQDPYARAAHSDVILAVRCGLLWVVQSILSASMSLVPQAARTHAGSYQADLARIVMYAMGPAMVWPDCLRVLKECVSRALPLDAASAHTVGHPLWSALSTRYEDLRRAKADYRNDVQNRYICGHVSDFSARPLHSSPI
;
A
#
# COMPACT_ATOMS: atom_id res chain seq x y z
N MET A 1 -11.27 -1.70 32.67
CA MET A 1 -12.03 -0.59 32.08
C MET A 1 -13.43 -0.59 32.68
N SER A 2 -13.95 0.55 33.15
CA SER A 2 -15.37 0.64 33.44
C SER A 2 -16.10 0.58 32.11
N VAL A 3 -17.03 -0.36 32.00
CA VAL A 3 -17.95 -0.41 30.86
C VAL A 3 -18.69 0.93 30.81
N SER A 4 -18.86 1.52 29.64
CA SER A 4 -19.68 2.73 29.47
C SER A 4 -21.10 2.54 30.03
N LYS A 5 -21.84 3.61 30.29
CA LYS A 5 -23.20 3.50 30.85
C LYS A 5 -24.10 2.70 29.90
N ILE A 6 -24.03 2.96 28.60
CA ILE A 6 -24.77 2.21 27.57
C ILE A 6 -24.33 0.76 27.49
N GLY A 7 -23.02 0.49 27.56
CA GLY A 7 -22.48 -0.88 27.60
C GLY A 7 -22.96 -1.64 28.84
N GLN A 8 -23.05 -1.00 30.00
CA GLN A 8 -23.57 -1.59 31.23
C GLN A 8 -25.05 -1.94 31.09
N LYS A 9 -25.86 -1.05 30.50
CA LYS A 9 -27.28 -1.31 30.24
C LYS A 9 -27.48 -2.52 29.32
N PHE A 10 -26.76 -2.59 28.20
CA PHE A 10 -26.85 -3.72 27.28
C PHE A 10 -26.30 -5.03 27.89
N ARG A 11 -25.27 -4.95 28.74
CA ARG A 11 -24.73 -6.11 29.46
C ARG A 11 -25.72 -6.63 30.49
N ALA A 12 -26.36 -5.74 31.26
CA ALA A 12 -27.39 -6.10 32.22
C ALA A 12 -28.60 -6.76 31.55
N ALA A 13 -28.91 -6.38 30.30
CA ALA A 13 -29.93 -7.02 29.48
C ALA A 13 -29.51 -8.36 28.85
N GLY A 14 -28.25 -8.81 29.04
CA GLY A 14 -27.72 -10.03 28.42
C GLY A 14 -27.44 -9.91 26.92
N LEU A 15 -27.34 -8.68 26.40
CA LEU A 15 -27.22 -8.39 24.96
C LEU A 15 -25.83 -7.89 24.56
N TYR A 16 -24.94 -7.65 25.52
CA TYR A 16 -23.58 -7.17 25.24
C TYR A 16 -22.60 -8.34 25.10
N ASN A 17 -22.56 -8.93 23.90
CA ASN A 17 -21.46 -9.77 23.47
C ASN A 17 -20.97 -9.24 22.11
N VAL A 18 -19.78 -8.65 22.09
CA VAL A 18 -19.17 -8.03 20.90
C VAL A 18 -19.13 -9.01 19.72
N SER A 19 -19.12 -10.31 19.96
CA SER A 19 -19.04 -11.33 18.90
C SER A 19 -20.39 -11.92 18.48
N SER A 20 -21.51 -11.51 19.06
CA SER A 20 -22.82 -12.11 18.79
C SER A 20 -23.84 -11.09 18.29
N PRO A 21 -24.53 -11.35 17.17
CA PRO A 21 -25.59 -10.47 16.69
C PRO A 21 -26.71 -10.35 17.73
N VAL A 22 -27.24 -9.14 17.91
CA VAL A 22 -28.33 -8.91 18.87
C VAL A 22 -29.68 -9.18 18.19
N PRO A 23 -30.48 -10.15 18.68
CA PRO A 23 -31.78 -10.43 18.07
C PRO A 23 -32.78 -9.30 18.34
N TYR A 24 -33.52 -8.89 17.32
CA TYR A 24 -34.51 -7.80 17.42
C TYR A 24 -35.53 -8.02 18.53
N ARG A 25 -35.97 -9.27 18.73
CA ARG A 25 -36.97 -9.64 19.74
C ARG A 25 -36.53 -9.34 21.17
N SER A 26 -35.23 -9.19 21.41
CA SER A 26 -34.69 -8.89 22.73
C SER A 26 -34.46 -7.39 22.96
N LEU A 27 -34.68 -6.54 21.95
CA LEU A 27 -34.47 -5.10 22.03
C LEU A 27 -35.74 -4.40 22.54
N TYR A 28 -35.70 -3.90 23.77
CA TYR A 28 -36.76 -3.08 24.33
C TYR A 28 -36.71 -1.65 23.75
N PRO A 29 -37.88 -0.99 23.52
CA PRO A 29 -37.92 0.36 22.96
C PRO A 29 -37.08 1.40 23.74
N THR A 30 -37.05 1.30 25.07
CA THR A 30 -36.28 2.19 25.95
C THR A 30 -34.77 2.04 25.75
N LEU A 31 -34.29 0.81 25.61
CA LEU A 31 -32.87 0.51 25.41
C LEU A 31 -32.37 0.99 24.04
N LEU A 32 -33.23 0.90 23.01
CA LEU A 32 -32.95 1.46 21.69
C LEU A 32 -32.96 2.99 21.71
N GLN A 33 -33.90 3.59 22.43
CA GLN A 33 -33.95 5.04 22.58
C GLN A 33 -32.69 5.56 23.27
N ASP A 34 -32.27 4.93 24.38
CA ASP A 34 -31.01 5.25 25.07
C ASP A 34 -29.79 5.17 24.13
N LEU A 35 -29.73 4.13 23.29
CA LEU A 35 -28.67 3.95 22.30
C LEU A 35 -28.66 5.09 21.27
N PHE A 36 -29.82 5.43 20.71
CA PHE A 36 -29.92 6.50 19.72
C PHE A 36 -29.72 7.87 20.31
N ASP A 37 -30.08 8.10 21.57
CA ASP A 37 -29.83 9.36 22.25
C ASP A 37 -28.33 9.54 22.51
N CYS A 38 -27.63 8.46 22.85
CA CYS A 38 -26.16 8.47 22.91
C CYS A 38 -25.53 8.82 21.55
N LEU A 39 -26.01 8.22 20.46
CA LEU A 39 -25.41 8.40 19.13
C LEU A 39 -25.81 9.73 18.46
N ASN A 40 -27.04 10.20 18.64
CA ASN A 40 -27.56 11.41 17.96
C ASN A 40 -27.29 12.69 18.74
N SER A 41 -27.72 12.75 20.01
CA SER A 41 -27.81 13.98 20.80
C SER A 41 -26.48 14.42 21.38
N THR A 42 -25.55 13.48 21.53
CA THR A 42 -24.23 13.79 22.08
C THR A 42 -23.39 14.55 21.05
N PRO A 43 -22.95 15.79 21.36
CA PRO A 43 -21.98 16.49 20.54
C PRO A 43 -20.65 15.73 20.57
N LEU A 44 -19.95 15.70 19.44
CA LEU A 44 -18.58 15.19 19.43
C LEU A 44 -17.70 16.10 20.30
N PRO A 45 -16.74 15.54 21.06
CA PRO A 45 -15.84 16.38 21.84
C PRO A 45 -15.00 17.26 20.90
N THR A 46 -14.70 18.47 21.34
CA THR A 46 -13.87 19.43 20.60
C THR A 46 -12.67 19.83 21.45
N PRO A 47 -11.49 20.11 20.86
CA PRO A 47 -10.33 20.53 21.61
C PRO A 47 -10.58 21.85 22.37
N PRO A 48 -9.95 22.05 23.55
CA PRO A 48 -9.02 21.12 24.22
C PRO A 48 -9.73 19.91 24.83
N PHE A 49 -9.12 18.72 24.72
CA PHE A 49 -9.67 17.48 25.26
C PHE A 49 -9.32 17.29 26.73
N ASP A 50 -10.22 16.63 27.46
CA ASP A 50 -10.12 16.35 28.88
C ASP A 50 -10.67 14.95 29.24
N GLU A 51 -10.71 14.60 30.52
CA GLU A 51 -11.28 13.34 31.00
C GLU A 51 -12.77 13.17 30.62
N SER A 52 -13.52 14.27 30.55
CA SER A 52 -14.92 14.23 30.12
C SER A 52 -15.04 13.81 28.64
N SER A 53 -14.10 14.26 27.81
CA SER A 53 -13.97 13.88 26.41
C SER A 53 -13.68 12.39 26.23
N ILE A 54 -12.81 11.82 27.07
CA ILE A 54 -12.52 10.37 27.09
C ILE A 54 -13.78 9.57 27.43
N ALA A 55 -14.49 9.97 28.49
CA ALA A 55 -15.70 9.29 28.92
C ALA A 55 -16.78 9.34 27.83
N LEU A 56 -16.93 10.50 27.17
CA LEU A 56 -17.87 10.71 26.08
C LEU A 56 -17.54 9.84 24.86
N LEU A 57 -16.26 9.80 24.48
CA LEU A 57 -15.79 8.99 23.38
C LEU A 57 -15.98 7.50 23.67
N SER A 58 -15.62 7.04 24.87
CA SER A 58 -15.80 5.65 25.28
C SER A 58 -17.27 5.22 25.21
N GLU A 59 -18.19 6.09 25.66
CA GLU A 59 -19.63 5.88 25.54
C GLU A 59 -20.09 5.80 24.08
N GLY A 60 -19.62 6.71 23.23
CA GLY A 60 -19.96 6.73 21.80
C GLY A 60 -19.45 5.53 21.01
N ILE A 61 -18.23 5.05 21.33
CA ILE A 61 -17.64 3.87 20.70
C ILE A 61 -18.36 2.59 21.10
N ASP A 62 -18.68 2.42 22.39
CA ASP A 62 -19.49 1.29 22.86
C ASP A 62 -20.88 1.32 22.20
N ALA A 63 -21.52 2.49 22.11
CA ALA A 63 -22.80 2.64 21.42
C ALA A 63 -22.70 2.28 19.92
N MET A 64 -21.62 2.70 19.24
CA MET A 64 -21.38 2.36 17.83
C MET A 64 -21.20 0.84 17.65
N GLN A 65 -20.46 0.18 18.54
CA GLN A 65 -20.28 -1.28 18.51
C GLN A 65 -21.59 -2.02 18.77
N ILE A 66 -22.41 -1.56 19.71
CA ILE A 66 -23.74 -2.12 19.97
C ILE A 66 -24.63 -1.96 18.73
N TYR A 67 -24.64 -0.77 18.12
CA TYR A 67 -25.38 -0.51 16.89
C TYR A 67 -24.92 -1.47 15.77
N ALA A 68 -23.61 -1.68 15.60
CA ALA A 68 -23.05 -2.64 14.65
C ALA A 68 -23.53 -4.08 14.93
N CYS A 69 -23.57 -4.51 16.20
CA CYS A 69 -24.05 -5.84 16.57
C CYS A 69 -25.55 -6.03 16.31
N ILE A 70 -26.36 -4.99 16.52
CA ILE A 70 -27.78 -4.98 16.13
C ILE A 70 -27.89 -5.08 14.61
N PHE A 71 -27.09 -4.31 13.87
CA PHE A 71 -27.08 -4.35 12.41
C PHE A 71 -26.56 -5.68 11.85
N GLY A 72 -25.69 -6.39 12.58
CA GLY A 72 -25.20 -7.73 12.25
C GLY A 72 -26.29 -8.76 11.94
N ASN A 73 -27.50 -8.56 12.47
CA ASN A 73 -28.65 -9.43 12.22
C ASN A 73 -29.72 -8.75 11.35
N VAL A 74 -29.36 -7.80 10.49
CA VAL A 74 -30.33 -6.98 9.73
C VAL A 74 -31.27 -7.81 8.87
N THR A 75 -30.80 -8.96 8.35
CA THR A 75 -31.63 -9.87 7.54
C THR A 75 -32.70 -10.59 8.36
N GLY A 76 -32.52 -10.71 9.68
CA GLY A 76 -33.51 -11.27 10.61
C GLY A 76 -34.52 -10.24 11.13
N HIS A 77 -34.35 -8.96 10.79
CA HIS A 77 -35.18 -7.87 11.32
C HIS A 77 -36.36 -7.53 10.41
N PRO A 78 -37.47 -7.02 10.96
CA PRO A 78 -38.56 -6.48 10.14
C PRO A 78 -38.06 -5.30 9.27
N PRO A 79 -38.57 -5.13 8.03
CA PRO A 79 -38.16 -4.03 7.15
C PRO A 79 -38.29 -2.65 7.79
N THR A 80 -39.36 -2.41 8.56
CA THR A 80 -39.57 -1.13 9.27
C THR A 80 -38.49 -0.84 10.32
N PHE A 81 -37.94 -1.89 10.95
CA PHE A 81 -36.83 -1.76 11.89
C PHE A 81 -35.52 -1.46 11.16
N HIS A 82 -35.28 -2.12 10.03
CA HIS A 82 -34.14 -1.83 9.17
C HIS A 82 -34.14 -0.36 8.72
N ASP A 83 -35.28 0.18 8.31
CA ASP A 83 -35.44 1.58 7.88
C ASP A 83 -35.10 2.56 9.00
N MET A 84 -35.56 2.23 10.21
CA MET A 84 -35.29 3.02 11.39
C MET A 84 -33.79 3.02 11.72
N LEU A 85 -33.11 1.88 11.62
CA LEU A 85 -31.65 1.81 11.78
C LEU A 85 -30.94 2.66 10.72
N LEU A 86 -31.29 2.49 9.43
CA LEU A 86 -30.66 3.23 8.32
C LEU A 86 -30.87 4.74 8.44
N LYS A 87 -32.03 5.20 8.92
CA LYS A 87 -32.28 6.62 9.16
C LYS A 87 -31.33 7.23 10.20
N ARG A 88 -30.77 6.43 11.10
CA ARG A 88 -29.78 6.87 12.10
C ARG A 88 -28.35 6.80 11.59
N LEU A 89 -28.10 6.12 10.47
CA LEU A 89 -26.76 5.85 9.96
C LEU A 89 -25.87 7.10 9.84
N PRO A 90 -26.34 8.27 9.32
CA PRO A 90 -25.50 9.46 9.24
C PRO A 90 -25.00 9.95 10.61
N SER A 91 -25.85 9.86 11.63
CA SER A 91 -25.51 10.26 12.99
C SER A 91 -24.59 9.26 13.69
N VAL A 92 -24.62 7.99 13.31
CA VAL A 92 -23.61 7.01 13.76
C VAL A 92 -22.30 7.24 13.03
N TRP A 93 -22.34 7.55 11.73
CA TRP A 93 -21.16 7.77 10.90
C TRP A 93 -20.27 8.92 11.37
N LYS A 94 -20.85 9.97 11.98
CA LYS A 94 -20.06 11.08 12.56
C LYS A 94 -19.00 10.59 13.55
N TRP A 95 -19.23 9.47 14.25
CA TRP A 95 -18.26 8.88 15.18
C TRP A 95 -17.11 8.18 14.46
N ILE A 96 -17.36 7.58 13.29
CA ILE A 96 -16.31 7.01 12.42
C ILE A 96 -15.50 8.14 11.80
N SER A 97 -16.17 9.18 11.29
CA SER A 97 -15.50 10.37 10.77
C SER A 97 -14.64 11.05 11.85
N PHE A 98 -15.11 11.13 13.10
CA PHE A 98 -14.30 11.66 14.21
C PHE A 98 -13.02 10.85 14.44
N GLN A 99 -13.07 9.53 14.26
CA GLN A 99 -11.93 8.62 14.40
C GLN A 99 -10.98 8.62 13.19
N ASN A 100 -11.33 9.31 12.10
CA ASN A 100 -10.48 9.38 10.91
C ASN A 100 -9.15 10.09 11.25
N PRO A 101 -7.99 9.44 11.07
CA PRO A 101 -6.68 10.02 11.38
C PRO A 101 -6.40 11.33 10.65
N LEU A 102 -6.97 11.53 9.45
CA LEU A 102 -6.79 12.77 8.69
C LEU A 102 -7.47 13.99 9.33
N ASN A 103 -8.46 13.77 10.20
CA ASN A 103 -9.16 14.87 10.89
C ASN A 103 -8.38 15.37 12.11
N GLY A 104 -7.31 14.68 12.52
CA GLY A 104 -6.43 15.13 13.62
C GLY A 104 -7.06 15.12 15.02
N ASN A 105 -8.29 14.59 15.16
CA ASN A 105 -8.99 14.52 16.45
C ASN A 105 -8.45 13.40 17.36
N MET A 106 -7.83 12.38 16.76
CA MET A 106 -7.38 11.18 17.46
C MET A 106 -6.06 10.67 16.91
N ILE A 107 -5.19 10.22 17.80
CA ILE A 107 -3.93 9.54 17.47
C ILE A 107 -3.99 8.06 17.84
N ASP A 108 -3.12 7.27 17.22
CA ASP A 108 -2.97 5.85 17.58
C ASP A 108 -2.11 5.70 18.83
N ASP A 109 -2.64 5.03 19.84
CA ASP A 109 -1.88 4.67 21.04
C ASP A 109 -0.95 3.48 20.72
N VAL A 110 0.31 3.80 20.42
CA VAL A 110 1.36 2.82 20.13
C VAL A 110 1.81 2.08 21.40
N ARG A 111 1.59 2.64 22.60
CA ARG A 111 2.05 2.07 23.88
C ARG A 111 1.17 0.93 24.36
N ALA A 112 -0.11 0.96 24.01
CA ALA A 112 -1.07 -0.08 24.38
C ALA A 112 -0.79 -1.45 23.71
N GLY A 113 0.12 -1.52 22.73
CA GLY A 113 0.40 -2.74 21.98
C GLY A 113 -0.87 -3.36 21.39
N ASP A 114 -0.89 -4.69 21.27
CA ASP A 114 -2.05 -5.44 20.77
C ASP A 114 -3.11 -5.70 21.86
N THR A 115 -3.13 -4.90 22.93
CA THR A 115 -4.13 -5.09 23.98
C THR A 115 -5.52 -4.72 23.46
N LEU A 116 -6.45 -5.66 23.56
CA LEU A 116 -7.88 -5.45 23.23
C LEU A 116 -8.59 -4.53 24.23
N ASN A 117 -7.88 -4.04 25.25
CA ASN A 117 -8.39 -3.03 26.17
C ASN A 117 -8.45 -1.68 25.43
N GLY A 118 -9.57 -1.43 24.75
CA GLY A 118 -9.83 -0.26 23.90
C GLY A 118 -9.95 1.09 24.61
N ALA A 119 -9.20 1.31 25.69
CA ALA A 119 -9.26 2.57 26.45
C ALA A 119 -8.75 3.73 25.64
N CYS A 120 -9.65 4.68 25.40
CA CYS A 120 -9.26 6.01 25.01
C CYS A 120 -8.50 6.65 26.18
N GLN A 121 -7.43 7.36 25.88
CA GLN A 121 -6.61 8.06 26.87
C GLN A 121 -6.30 9.46 26.36
N LEU A 122 -5.91 10.37 27.26
CA LEU A 122 -5.38 11.67 26.90
C LEU A 122 -3.85 11.55 26.81
N GLN A 123 -3.29 11.88 25.64
CA GLN A 123 -1.85 11.95 25.44
C GLN A 123 -1.52 13.31 24.84
N ASP A 124 -0.75 14.12 25.58
CA ASP A 124 -0.28 15.45 25.14
C ASP A 124 -1.43 16.37 24.66
N GLY A 125 -2.60 16.26 25.30
CA GLY A 125 -3.81 17.03 24.95
C GLY A 125 -4.59 16.50 23.76
N GLN A 126 -4.21 15.34 23.20
CA GLN A 126 -4.91 14.63 22.13
C GLN A 126 -5.57 13.34 22.64
N LEU A 127 -6.68 12.94 22.02
CA LEU A 127 -7.30 11.65 22.30
C LEU A 127 -6.47 10.54 21.63
N ALA A 128 -6.05 9.55 22.39
CA ALA A 128 -5.33 8.39 21.89
C ALA A 128 -6.20 7.14 22.04
N MET A 129 -6.24 6.29 21.00
CA MET A 129 -6.96 5.01 21.01
C MET A 129 -6.07 3.90 20.44
N PRO A 130 -6.10 2.67 20.98
CA PRO A 130 -5.40 1.55 20.36
C PRO A 130 -5.89 1.30 18.92
N LEU A 131 -4.97 1.25 17.97
CA LEU A 131 -5.27 1.07 16.53
C LEU A 131 -6.11 -0.20 16.28
N VAL A 132 -5.79 -1.29 16.97
CA VAL A 132 -6.54 -2.56 16.90
C VAL A 132 -8.01 -2.35 17.26
N HIS A 133 -8.29 -1.59 18.33
CA HIS A 133 -9.65 -1.35 18.78
C HIS A 133 -10.44 -0.47 17.80
N ARG A 134 -9.81 0.61 17.31
CA ARG A 134 -10.38 1.50 16.29
C ARG A 134 -10.77 0.72 15.04
N MET A 135 -9.82 -0.05 14.49
CA MET A 135 -10.04 -0.83 13.27
C MET A 135 -11.07 -1.93 13.46
N MET A 136 -11.08 -2.61 14.62
CA MET A 136 -12.09 -3.63 14.93
C MET A 136 -13.50 -3.03 14.92
N GLY A 137 -13.72 -1.91 15.62
CA GLY A 137 -15.03 -1.24 15.66
C GLY A 137 -15.52 -0.83 14.27
N ILE A 138 -14.62 -0.27 13.45
CA ILE A 138 -14.95 0.18 12.09
C ILE A 138 -15.28 -1.01 11.16
N VAL A 139 -14.46 -2.07 11.18
CA VAL A 139 -14.69 -3.25 10.33
C VAL A 139 -15.96 -3.99 10.72
N MET A 140 -16.21 -4.14 12.03
CA MET A 140 -17.44 -4.74 12.56
C MET A 140 -18.69 -3.94 12.16
N PHE A 141 -18.58 -2.61 12.10
CA PHE A 141 -19.67 -1.75 11.67
C PHE A 141 -19.94 -1.88 10.16
N LEU A 142 -18.91 -1.87 9.35
CA LEU A 142 -19.03 -1.86 7.89
C LEU A 142 -19.46 -3.21 7.30
N GLY A 143 -18.98 -4.33 7.84
CA GLY A 143 -19.27 -5.67 7.31
C GLY A 143 -20.77 -5.95 7.12
N PRO A 144 -21.60 -5.83 8.18
CA PRO A 144 -23.05 -6.02 8.08
C PRO A 144 -23.78 -5.06 7.13
N LEU A 145 -23.29 -3.83 6.97
CA LEU A 145 -23.90 -2.85 6.07
C LEU A 145 -23.77 -3.25 4.59
N LEU A 146 -22.77 -4.05 4.25
CA LEU A 146 -22.58 -4.53 2.87
C LEU A 146 -23.47 -5.73 2.51
N ALA A 147 -24.12 -6.36 3.49
CA ALA A 147 -24.97 -7.53 3.25
C ALA A 147 -26.31 -7.20 2.55
N SER A 148 -26.69 -5.91 2.46
CA SER A 148 -27.95 -5.48 1.87
C SER A 148 -27.72 -4.31 0.89
N PRO A 149 -28.21 -4.40 -0.37
CA PRO A 149 -28.12 -3.30 -1.32
C PRO A 149 -28.70 -1.98 -0.80
N ARG A 150 -29.73 -2.07 0.05
CA ARG A 150 -30.36 -0.89 0.66
C ARG A 150 -29.42 -0.20 1.65
N SER A 151 -28.72 -0.98 2.45
CA SER A 151 -27.72 -0.48 3.40
C SER A 151 -26.51 0.11 2.68
N VAL A 152 -26.07 -0.51 1.58
CA VAL A 152 -25.00 0.01 0.72
C VAL A 152 -25.37 1.39 0.16
N ARG A 153 -26.59 1.57 -0.36
CA ARG A 153 -27.06 2.89 -0.83
C ARG A 153 -27.11 3.93 0.30
N ALA A 154 -27.66 3.57 1.45
CA ALA A 154 -27.73 4.47 2.59
C ALA A 154 -26.32 4.88 3.08
N LEU A 155 -25.35 3.97 3.05
CA LEU A 155 -23.95 4.27 3.34
C LEU A 155 -23.37 5.20 2.27
N ALA A 156 -23.62 4.90 1.00
CA ALA A 156 -23.18 5.71 -0.12
C ALA A 156 -23.78 7.11 -0.08
N ASP A 157 -24.99 7.33 0.46
CA ASP A 157 -25.61 8.66 0.54
C ASP A 157 -24.88 9.62 1.48
N ILE A 158 -24.12 9.11 2.45
CA ILE A 158 -23.40 9.92 3.45
C ILE A 158 -22.33 10.78 2.76
N PRO A 159 -22.40 12.14 2.83
CA PRO A 159 -21.51 13.03 2.06
C PRO A 159 -20.01 12.74 2.20
N SER A 160 -19.53 12.54 3.43
CA SER A 160 -18.11 12.36 3.73
C SER A 160 -17.59 10.92 3.60
N ILE A 161 -18.46 9.94 3.25
CA ILE A 161 -18.13 8.51 3.32
C ILE A 161 -16.84 8.14 2.60
N VAL A 162 -16.62 8.65 1.39
CA VAL A 162 -15.46 8.27 0.58
C VAL A 162 -14.17 8.81 1.19
N ASP A 163 -14.17 10.09 1.60
CA ASP A 163 -13.03 10.73 2.26
C ASP A 163 -12.71 10.12 3.62
N ASP A 164 -13.75 9.79 4.39
CA ASP A 164 -13.59 9.11 5.67
C ASP A 164 -12.97 7.73 5.47
N LEU A 165 -13.48 6.95 4.51
CA LEU A 165 -12.96 5.61 4.26
C LEU A 165 -11.52 5.62 3.72
N LEU A 166 -11.23 6.52 2.77
CA LEU A 166 -9.89 6.65 2.22
C LEU A 166 -8.91 7.21 3.24
N GLY A 167 -9.33 8.15 4.09
CA GLY A 167 -8.49 8.70 5.15
C GLY A 167 -8.03 7.66 6.17
N ILE A 168 -8.95 6.79 6.60
CA ILE A 168 -8.62 5.63 7.45
C ILE A 168 -7.75 4.62 6.68
N LEU A 169 -8.02 4.40 5.39
CA LEU A 169 -7.27 3.45 4.57
C LEU A 169 -5.82 3.89 4.36
N VAL A 170 -5.56 5.18 4.15
CA VAL A 170 -4.20 5.71 3.92
C VAL A 170 -3.45 6.10 5.18
N ALA A 171 -4.10 6.02 6.34
CA ALA A 171 -3.43 6.21 7.61
C ALA A 171 -2.28 5.23 7.77
N ASP A 172 -1.17 5.71 8.33
CA ASP A 172 -0.05 4.85 8.67
C ASP A 172 -0.53 3.78 9.67
N SER A 173 -0.05 2.57 9.51
CA SER A 173 -0.53 1.43 10.31
C SER A 173 0.56 0.41 10.48
N GLN A 174 0.66 -0.09 11.70
CA GLN A 174 1.58 -1.17 12.02
C GLN A 174 1.02 -2.51 11.50
N PRO A 175 1.89 -3.49 11.17
CA PRO A 175 1.46 -4.80 10.71
C PRO A 175 0.57 -5.56 11.69
N SER A 176 0.51 -5.21 12.98
CA SER A 176 -0.29 -5.97 13.95
C SER A 176 -1.81 -5.91 13.69
N VAL A 177 -2.29 -4.95 12.90
CA VAL A 177 -3.69 -4.86 12.44
C VAL A 177 -3.90 -5.34 11.00
N TYR A 178 -2.96 -6.08 10.42
CA TYR A 178 -2.99 -6.48 9.01
C TYR A 178 -4.34 -7.09 8.58
N SER A 179 -4.87 -8.05 9.34
CA SER A 179 -6.12 -8.72 8.99
C SER A 179 -7.31 -7.75 8.98
N MET A 180 -7.33 -6.77 9.89
CA MET A 180 -8.41 -5.79 9.96
C MET A 180 -8.28 -4.79 8.81
N GLN A 181 -7.07 -4.35 8.50
CA GLN A 181 -6.80 -3.46 7.37
C GLN A 181 -7.11 -4.11 6.02
N HIS A 182 -6.81 -5.40 5.83
CA HIS A 182 -7.18 -6.13 4.63
C HIS A 182 -8.70 -6.29 4.49
N ARG A 183 -9.41 -6.61 5.58
CA ARG A 183 -10.88 -6.64 5.59
C ARG A 183 -11.47 -5.27 5.32
N TYR A 184 -10.91 -4.23 5.91
CA TYR A 184 -11.34 -2.85 5.68
C TYR A 184 -11.20 -2.44 4.22
N PHE A 185 -10.05 -2.77 3.61
CA PHE A 185 -9.85 -2.53 2.19
C PHE A 185 -10.77 -3.38 1.30
N PHE A 186 -11.07 -4.62 1.71
CA PHE A 186 -12.07 -5.46 1.06
C PHE A 186 -13.46 -4.80 1.05
N VAL A 187 -13.89 -4.18 2.16
CA VAL A 187 -15.13 -3.39 2.22
C VAL A 187 -15.09 -2.26 1.20
N PHE A 188 -14.03 -1.44 1.21
CA PHE A 188 -13.91 -0.31 0.28
C PHE A 188 -13.96 -0.77 -1.18
N HIS A 189 -13.29 -1.88 -1.51
CA HIS A 189 -13.33 -2.47 -2.84
C HIS A 189 -14.74 -2.92 -3.25
N GLN A 190 -15.53 -3.52 -2.34
CA GLN A 190 -16.92 -3.88 -2.65
C GLN A 190 -17.75 -2.64 -3.02
N LEU A 191 -17.54 -1.51 -2.35
CA LEU A 191 -18.22 -0.25 -2.67
C LEU A 191 -17.74 0.34 -4.00
N LEU A 192 -16.44 0.22 -4.30
CA LEU A 192 -15.84 0.70 -5.55
C LEU A 192 -16.39 -0.05 -6.78
N TYR A 193 -16.68 -1.33 -6.64
CA TYR A 193 -17.20 -2.21 -7.69
C TYR A 193 -18.61 -2.72 -7.41
N ASP A 194 -19.41 -1.93 -6.69
CA ASP A 194 -20.78 -2.32 -6.35
C ASP A 194 -21.65 -2.52 -7.60
N ALA A 195 -22.62 -3.43 -7.50
CA ALA A 195 -23.55 -3.73 -8.59
C ALA A 195 -24.43 -2.53 -8.96
N ASP A 196 -24.67 -1.60 -8.02
CA ASP A 196 -25.35 -0.33 -8.28
C ASP A 196 -24.38 0.67 -8.96
N PRO A 197 -24.64 1.09 -10.21
CA PRO A 197 -23.77 2.02 -10.92
C PRO A 197 -23.69 3.42 -10.29
N ALA A 198 -24.67 3.82 -9.47
CA ALA A 198 -24.61 5.10 -8.76
C ALA A 198 -23.59 5.04 -7.62
N VAL A 199 -23.58 3.94 -6.86
CA VAL A 199 -22.63 3.69 -5.77
C VAL A 199 -21.21 3.60 -6.32
N SER A 200 -20.96 2.68 -7.26
CA SER A 200 -19.62 2.47 -7.82
C SER A 200 -19.04 3.72 -8.50
N ARG A 201 -19.89 4.56 -9.11
CA ARG A 201 -19.46 5.84 -9.69
C ARG A 201 -19.06 6.84 -8.61
N ARG A 202 -19.89 7.02 -7.56
CA ARG A 202 -19.58 7.93 -6.44
C ARG A 202 -18.25 7.57 -5.78
N PHE A 203 -18.00 6.28 -5.54
CA PHE A 203 -16.74 5.83 -4.94
C PHE A 203 -15.54 6.03 -5.86
N ARG A 204 -15.69 5.85 -7.19
CA ARG A 204 -14.63 6.15 -8.16
C ARG A 204 -14.31 7.65 -8.22
N GLU A 205 -15.33 8.50 -8.35
CA GLU A 205 -15.17 9.96 -8.39
C GLU A 205 -14.54 10.48 -7.08
N GLY A 206 -14.98 9.96 -5.93
CA GLY A 206 -14.40 10.32 -4.64
C GLY A 206 -12.94 9.84 -4.50
N MET A 207 -12.60 8.65 -5.01
CA MET A 207 -11.21 8.16 -5.04
C MET A 207 -10.32 9.03 -5.92
N GLU A 208 -10.80 9.47 -7.08
CA GLU A 208 -10.08 10.40 -7.96
C GLU A 208 -9.88 11.75 -7.26
N SER A 209 -10.93 12.32 -6.67
CA SER A 209 -10.87 13.58 -5.93
C SER A 209 -9.94 13.50 -4.71
N PHE A 210 -9.90 12.34 -4.04
CA PHE A 210 -8.98 12.09 -2.95
C PHE A 210 -7.52 12.05 -3.43
N ASP A 211 -7.23 11.34 -4.54
CA ASP A 211 -5.88 11.29 -5.12
C ASP A 211 -5.41 12.65 -5.63
N GLU A 212 -6.32 13.55 -6.03
CA GLU A 212 -5.98 14.96 -6.32
C GLU A 212 -5.51 15.72 -5.07
N ARG A 213 -6.16 15.50 -3.91
CA ARG A 213 -5.79 16.14 -2.64
C ARG A 213 -4.55 15.51 -2.00
N TYR A 214 -4.37 14.21 -2.19
CA TYR A 214 -3.31 13.39 -1.60
C TYR A 214 -2.55 12.59 -2.68
N PRO A 215 -1.76 13.25 -3.54
CA PRO A 215 -1.18 12.64 -4.73
C PRO A 215 -0.40 11.35 -4.46
N GLY A 216 -0.93 10.24 -4.99
CA GLY A 216 -0.27 8.94 -4.96
C GLY A 216 -0.25 8.24 -3.60
N GLN A 217 -0.81 8.85 -2.54
CA GLN A 217 -0.76 8.31 -1.19
C GLN A 217 -1.50 6.97 -1.08
N LEU A 218 -2.62 6.82 -1.78
CA LEU A 218 -3.40 5.58 -1.80
C LEU A 218 -2.58 4.40 -2.35
N VAL A 219 -2.00 4.55 -3.55
CA VAL A 219 -1.18 3.50 -4.17
C VAL A 219 0.06 3.21 -3.34
N TRP A 220 0.69 4.24 -2.79
CA TRP A 220 1.84 4.09 -1.89
C TRP A 220 1.52 3.18 -0.71
N ILE A 221 0.47 3.51 0.04
CA ILE A 221 0.08 2.76 1.24
C ILE A 221 -0.36 1.34 0.87
N LEU A 222 -1.23 1.18 -0.14
CA LEU A 222 -1.73 -0.13 -0.54
C LEU A 222 -0.61 -1.05 -1.05
N SER A 223 0.30 -0.52 -1.87
CA SER A 223 1.47 -1.29 -2.34
C SER A 223 2.44 -1.61 -1.20
N GLY A 224 2.60 -0.74 -0.20
CA GLY A 224 3.40 -1.04 0.99
C GLY A 224 2.81 -2.20 1.80
N ARG A 225 1.48 -2.23 1.98
CA ARG A 225 0.78 -3.28 2.72
C ARG A 225 0.84 -4.66 2.07
N LEU A 226 1.14 -4.76 0.78
CA LEU A 226 1.42 -6.05 0.13
C LEU A 226 2.61 -6.80 0.76
N LEU A 227 3.52 -6.10 1.46
CA LEU A 227 4.61 -6.73 2.20
C LEU A 227 4.10 -7.58 3.37
N TRP A 228 2.91 -7.29 3.90
CA TRP A 228 2.37 -8.02 5.05
C TRP A 228 2.08 -9.49 4.70
N PHE A 229 1.72 -9.80 3.45
CA PHE A 229 1.57 -11.18 2.96
C PHE A 229 2.84 -12.01 3.01
N PHE A 230 4.00 -11.37 3.18
CA PHE A 230 5.27 -12.08 3.29
C PHE A 230 5.68 -12.32 4.75
N ASP A 231 5.14 -11.57 5.71
CA ASP A 231 5.46 -11.76 7.13
C ASP A 231 4.71 -12.96 7.70
N ARG A 232 5.44 -14.03 8.01
CA ARG A 232 4.91 -15.27 8.58
C ARG A 232 4.16 -15.08 9.90
N ARG A 233 4.47 -14.01 10.66
CA ARG A 233 3.76 -13.69 11.90
C ARG A 233 2.33 -13.18 11.64
N HIS A 234 2.06 -12.80 10.39
CA HIS A 234 0.85 -12.15 9.94
C HIS A 234 0.18 -12.91 8.78
N GLU A 235 0.34 -14.23 8.70
CA GLU A 235 -0.41 -15.02 7.71
C GLU A 235 -1.85 -15.24 8.19
N ALA A 236 -2.82 -14.87 7.36
CA ALA A 236 -4.24 -15.13 7.59
C ALA A 236 -4.81 -16.13 6.57
N HIS A 237 -5.85 -16.84 6.99
CA HIS A 237 -6.53 -17.83 6.14
C HIS A 237 -7.08 -17.23 4.83
N ASP A 238 -7.47 -15.95 4.87
CA ASP A 238 -8.13 -15.24 3.77
C ASP A 238 -7.16 -14.44 2.88
N ASP A 239 -5.84 -14.56 3.06
CA ASP A 239 -4.84 -13.75 2.35
C ASP A 239 -4.95 -13.83 0.83
N ALA A 240 -5.34 -14.99 0.30
CA ALA A 240 -5.60 -15.15 -1.13
C ALA A 240 -6.72 -14.23 -1.64
N SER A 241 -7.83 -14.16 -0.90
CA SER A 241 -8.96 -13.29 -1.21
C SER A 241 -8.57 -11.82 -1.09
N PHE A 242 -7.78 -11.47 -0.06
CA PHE A 242 -7.30 -10.11 0.13
C PHE A 242 -6.36 -9.67 -0.99
N ALA A 243 -5.36 -10.47 -1.36
CA ALA A 243 -4.43 -10.11 -2.44
C ALA A 243 -5.13 -9.87 -3.79
N VAL A 244 -6.20 -10.64 -4.08
CA VAL A 244 -7.03 -10.40 -5.27
C VAL A 244 -7.67 -9.01 -5.24
N VAL A 245 -8.14 -8.54 -4.09
CA VAL A 245 -8.69 -7.19 -3.96
C VAL A 245 -7.64 -6.10 -4.25
N TYR A 246 -6.41 -6.25 -3.77
CA TYR A 246 -5.31 -5.32 -4.13
C TYR A 246 -5.05 -5.28 -5.63
N SER A 247 -5.18 -6.42 -6.32
CA SER A 247 -4.98 -6.47 -7.77
C SER A 247 -6.00 -5.66 -8.57
N LYS A 248 -7.17 -5.37 -7.99
CA LYS A 248 -8.25 -4.61 -8.62
C LYS A 248 -8.06 -3.10 -8.51
N VAL A 249 -7.36 -2.62 -7.49
CA VAL A 249 -6.97 -1.19 -7.39
C VAL A 249 -5.64 -0.93 -8.09
N LEU A 250 -4.71 -1.89 -8.08
CA LEU A 250 -3.44 -1.83 -8.80
C LEU A 250 -3.56 -2.44 -10.22
N THR A 251 -4.66 -2.12 -10.91
CA THR A 251 -4.91 -2.63 -12.26
C THR A 251 -4.07 -1.89 -13.31
N PRO A 252 -3.83 -2.52 -14.47
CA PRO A 252 -3.30 -1.82 -15.63
C PRO A 252 -4.10 -0.56 -15.96
N GLU A 253 -5.44 -0.56 -15.87
CA GLU A 253 -6.26 0.62 -16.20
C GLU A 253 -5.92 1.80 -15.30
N PHE A 254 -5.80 1.58 -14.00
CA PHE A 254 -5.46 2.63 -13.04
C PHE A 254 -4.00 3.08 -13.19
N LEU A 255 -3.07 2.14 -13.30
CA LEU A 255 -1.64 2.44 -13.43
C LEU A 255 -1.25 3.01 -14.81
N ASN A 256 -2.09 2.82 -15.83
CA ASN A 256 -1.92 3.41 -17.15
C ASN A 256 -2.59 4.80 -17.27
N ASN A 257 -3.35 5.24 -16.28
CA ASN A 257 -3.90 6.58 -16.27
C ASN A 257 -2.77 7.60 -16.05
N ARG A 258 -2.56 8.49 -17.03
CA ARG A 258 -1.52 9.53 -16.99
C ARG A 258 -1.63 10.41 -15.75
N ARG A 259 -2.85 10.69 -15.29
CA ARG A 259 -3.11 11.49 -14.10
C ARG A 259 -2.64 10.78 -12.83
N THR A 260 -3.00 9.50 -12.69
CA THR A 260 -2.55 8.65 -11.58
C THR A 260 -1.03 8.56 -11.53
N VAL A 261 -0.37 8.35 -12.67
CA VAL A 261 1.10 8.30 -12.73
C VAL A 261 1.72 9.66 -12.37
N ALA A 262 1.12 10.76 -12.83
CA ALA A 262 1.57 12.10 -12.47
C ALA A 262 1.44 12.35 -10.96
N ASN A 263 0.31 11.97 -10.35
CA ASN A 263 0.08 12.09 -8.91
C ASN A 263 1.05 11.23 -8.11
N LEU A 264 1.32 9.99 -8.56
CA LEU A 264 2.34 9.12 -7.97
C LEU A 264 3.73 9.75 -7.99
N ARG A 265 4.11 10.38 -9.11
CA ARG A 265 5.40 11.06 -9.25
C ARG A 265 5.47 12.37 -8.45
N ALA A 266 4.33 13.02 -8.22
CA ALA A 266 4.22 14.23 -7.40
C ALA A 266 4.24 13.94 -5.89
N SER A 267 4.11 12.67 -5.49
CA SER A 267 4.21 12.27 -4.09
C SER A 267 5.57 12.66 -3.49
N ALA A 268 5.58 13.04 -2.21
CA ALA A 268 6.82 13.41 -1.49
C ALA A 268 7.82 12.23 -1.40
N LEU A 269 7.33 11.00 -1.55
CA LEU A 269 8.13 9.79 -1.48
C LEU A 269 8.33 9.23 -2.88
N SER A 270 9.55 8.77 -3.20
CA SER A 270 9.85 8.22 -4.53
C SER A 270 9.13 6.87 -4.74
N PRO A 271 8.13 6.77 -5.64
CA PRO A 271 7.37 5.54 -5.82
C PRO A 271 8.22 4.42 -6.43
N VAL A 272 9.26 4.77 -7.19
CA VAL A 272 10.23 3.83 -7.76
C VAL A 272 11.07 3.18 -6.68
N VAL A 273 11.61 3.99 -5.76
CA VAL A 273 12.38 3.50 -4.59
C VAL A 273 11.52 2.56 -3.76
N HIS A 274 10.26 2.89 -3.56
CA HIS A 274 9.31 2.08 -2.79
C HIS A 274 9.00 0.74 -3.42
N ALA A 275 8.60 0.72 -4.69
CA ALA A 275 8.31 -0.53 -5.40
C ALA A 275 9.54 -1.46 -5.40
N CYS A 276 10.73 -0.92 -5.71
CA CYS A 276 11.97 -1.70 -5.69
C CYS A 276 12.31 -2.21 -4.28
N SER A 277 12.15 -1.37 -3.26
CA SER A 277 12.40 -1.75 -1.86
C SER A 277 11.44 -2.81 -1.39
N CYS A 278 10.16 -2.74 -1.77
CA CYS A 278 9.16 -3.76 -1.43
C CYS A 278 9.48 -5.10 -2.08
N ILE A 279 9.78 -5.13 -3.38
CA ILE A 279 10.14 -6.38 -4.07
C ILE A 279 11.41 -6.97 -3.46
N THR A 280 12.45 -6.15 -3.27
CA THR A 280 13.71 -6.58 -2.69
C THR A 280 13.50 -7.14 -1.28
N LYS A 281 12.77 -6.44 -0.40
CA LYS A 281 12.40 -6.93 0.93
C LYS A 281 11.62 -8.25 0.86
N ALA A 282 10.58 -8.35 0.02
CA ALA A 282 9.78 -9.56 -0.13
C ALA A 282 10.59 -10.79 -0.53
N MET A 283 11.64 -10.61 -1.34
CA MET A 283 12.49 -11.71 -1.80
C MET A 283 13.70 -11.97 -0.88
N THR A 284 14.16 -10.97 -0.11
CA THR A 284 15.34 -11.09 0.80
C THR A 284 14.99 -11.39 2.24
N SER A 285 13.92 -10.78 2.76
CA SER A 285 13.61 -10.73 4.19
C SER A 285 12.94 -11.99 4.71
N PHE A 286 12.68 -12.96 3.84
CA PHE A 286 12.04 -14.22 4.20
C PHE A 286 12.93 -15.41 3.81
N PRO A 287 14.10 -15.56 4.43
CA PRO A 287 14.94 -16.74 4.28
C PRO A 287 14.35 -17.83 5.15
N THR A 288 13.30 -18.47 4.69
CA THR A 288 13.08 -19.84 5.13
C THR A 288 13.61 -20.71 4.02
N PHE A 289 14.88 -21.05 4.17
CA PHE A 289 15.30 -22.35 3.71
C PHE A 289 14.25 -23.33 4.23
N ASP A 290 13.47 -23.88 3.31
CA ASP A 290 12.92 -25.19 3.59
C ASP A 290 14.10 -26.15 3.84
N SER A 291 13.82 -27.36 4.30
CA SER A 291 14.86 -28.38 4.49
C SER A 291 15.67 -28.68 3.21
N SER A 292 15.27 -28.14 2.05
CA SER A 292 15.95 -28.29 0.75
C SER A 292 16.87 -27.12 0.37
N GLY A 293 16.94 -26.05 1.16
CA GLY A 293 17.86 -24.94 0.86
C GLY A 293 17.39 -24.00 -0.26
N THR A 294 16.11 -24.03 -0.65
CA THR A 294 15.58 -23.21 -1.76
C THR A 294 15.07 -21.83 -1.31
N ASN A 295 15.18 -20.84 -2.20
CA ASN A 295 14.67 -19.47 -1.99
C ASN A 295 13.16 -19.48 -1.71
N SER A 296 12.76 -19.11 -0.50
CA SER A 296 11.39 -19.33 0.03
C SER A 296 10.26 -18.64 -0.74
N TRP A 297 10.56 -17.55 -1.46
CA TRP A 297 9.54 -16.81 -2.19
C TRP A 297 9.10 -17.56 -3.47
N VAL A 298 9.97 -18.39 -4.05
CA VAL A 298 9.69 -19.13 -5.30
C VAL A 298 8.66 -20.24 -5.07
N SER A 299 8.73 -20.89 -3.92
CA SER A 299 7.78 -21.91 -3.46
C SER A 299 6.57 -21.33 -2.73
N GLY A 300 6.42 -20.00 -2.73
CA GLY A 300 5.36 -19.30 -2.01
C GLY A 300 3.96 -19.58 -2.58
N PRO A 301 2.91 -19.35 -1.78
CA PRO A 301 1.53 -19.47 -2.25
C PRO A 301 1.20 -18.44 -3.34
N PRO A 302 0.14 -18.66 -4.16
CA PRO A 302 -0.19 -17.81 -5.31
C PRO A 302 -0.32 -16.32 -5.00
N HIS A 303 -0.83 -15.96 -3.81
CA HIS A 303 -1.05 -14.57 -3.42
C HIS A 303 0.26 -13.78 -3.22
N LYS A 304 1.35 -14.43 -2.80
CA LYS A 304 2.69 -13.80 -2.71
C LYS A 304 3.24 -13.50 -4.10
N HIS A 305 3.07 -14.42 -5.05
CA HIS A 305 3.43 -14.19 -6.45
C HIS A 305 2.57 -13.09 -7.09
N LEU A 306 1.28 -13.01 -6.75
CA LEU A 306 0.42 -11.91 -7.16
C LEU A 306 0.95 -10.56 -6.64
N ALA A 307 1.31 -10.46 -5.36
CA ALA A 307 1.89 -9.23 -4.81
C ALA A 307 3.17 -8.78 -5.53
N ILE A 308 4.09 -9.71 -5.86
CA ILE A 308 5.28 -9.42 -6.69
C ILE A 308 4.88 -8.89 -8.07
N ALA A 309 3.88 -9.50 -8.71
CA ALA A 309 3.36 -9.04 -10.00
C ALA A 309 2.80 -7.61 -9.92
N LEU A 310 2.09 -7.27 -8.84
CA LEU A 310 1.55 -5.92 -8.66
C LEU A 310 2.65 -4.87 -8.50
N TRP A 311 3.72 -5.15 -7.74
CA TRP A 311 4.85 -4.23 -7.64
C TRP A 311 5.62 -4.08 -8.95
N LEU A 312 5.85 -5.16 -9.70
CA LEU A 312 6.51 -5.07 -10.99
C LEU A 312 5.67 -4.34 -12.04
N ARG A 313 4.34 -4.48 -11.97
CA ARG A 313 3.44 -3.68 -12.80
C ARG A 313 3.48 -2.20 -12.43
N LEU A 314 3.49 -1.87 -11.13
CA LEU A 314 3.67 -0.50 -10.66
C LEU A 314 5.02 0.06 -11.16
N LEU A 315 6.10 -0.70 -11.02
CA LEU A 315 7.42 -0.30 -11.49
C LEU A 315 7.45 -0.13 -13.02
N ALA A 316 6.80 -1.02 -13.76
CA ALA A 316 6.66 -0.91 -15.21
C ALA A 316 5.90 0.36 -15.61
N ALA A 317 4.80 0.70 -14.93
CA ALA A 317 4.06 1.94 -15.19
C ALA A 317 4.89 3.21 -14.90
N LEU A 318 5.80 3.15 -13.92
CA LEU A 318 6.67 4.27 -13.57
C LEU A 318 7.87 4.42 -14.52
N LEU A 319 8.48 3.30 -14.92
CA LEU A 319 9.70 3.28 -15.74
C LEU A 319 9.41 3.28 -17.24
N LEU A 320 8.31 2.67 -17.67
CA LEU A 320 7.91 2.61 -19.08
C LEU A 320 6.97 3.77 -19.36
N THR A 321 7.47 4.75 -20.11
CA THR A 321 6.67 5.86 -20.59
C THR A 321 5.66 5.37 -21.63
N GLN A 322 4.42 5.85 -21.53
CA GLN A 322 3.42 5.65 -22.60
C GLN A 322 3.63 6.58 -23.80
N ASP A 323 4.47 7.60 -23.63
CA ASP A 323 4.89 8.44 -24.73
C ASP A 323 6.07 7.76 -25.45
N PRO A 324 5.90 7.33 -26.72
CA PRO A 324 6.94 6.65 -27.48
C PRO A 324 8.19 7.52 -27.72
N TYR A 325 8.08 8.83 -27.51
CA TYR A 325 9.18 9.79 -27.64
C TYR A 325 9.81 10.16 -26.29
N ALA A 326 9.09 9.98 -25.17
CA ALA A 326 9.66 10.19 -23.85
C ALA A 326 10.54 9.01 -23.47
N ARG A 327 11.81 9.26 -23.18
CA ARG A 327 12.65 8.26 -22.54
C ARG A 327 12.18 8.07 -21.09
N ALA A 328 12.34 6.87 -20.54
CA ALA A 328 12.27 6.66 -19.09
C ALA A 328 13.05 7.78 -18.39
N ALA A 329 12.49 8.37 -17.34
CA ALA A 329 13.20 9.42 -16.61
C ALA A 329 14.54 8.85 -16.14
N HIS A 330 15.63 9.45 -16.62
CA HIS A 330 17.00 8.98 -16.37
C HIS A 330 17.25 8.72 -14.88
N SER A 331 16.74 9.61 -14.03
CA SER A 331 16.78 9.53 -12.57
C SER A 331 16.08 8.27 -12.04
N ASP A 332 14.94 7.89 -12.58
CA ASP A 332 14.11 6.81 -12.06
C ASP A 332 14.76 5.45 -12.30
N VAL A 333 15.34 5.22 -13.48
CA VAL A 333 16.07 3.97 -13.76
C VAL A 333 17.31 3.87 -12.86
N ILE A 334 18.05 4.97 -12.67
CA ILE A 334 19.19 5.01 -11.74
C ILE A 334 18.75 4.66 -10.32
N LEU A 335 17.67 5.29 -9.83
CA LEU A 335 17.14 5.03 -8.49
C LEU A 335 16.70 3.57 -8.35
N ALA A 336 16.00 3.02 -9.34
CA ALA A 336 15.60 1.62 -9.32
C ALA A 336 16.79 0.66 -9.21
N VAL A 337 17.85 0.90 -10.00
CA VAL A 337 19.08 0.09 -9.93
C VAL A 337 19.74 0.21 -8.56
N ARG A 338 19.86 1.43 -8.01
CA ARG A 338 20.40 1.65 -6.65
C ARG A 338 19.61 0.92 -5.57
N CYS A 339 18.29 0.83 -5.75
CA CYS A 339 17.38 0.18 -4.82
C CYS A 339 17.22 -1.33 -5.06
N GLY A 340 18.11 -1.95 -5.85
CA GLY A 340 18.17 -3.40 -5.99
C GLY A 340 17.45 -3.97 -7.22
N LEU A 341 17.04 -3.17 -8.19
CA LEU A 341 16.39 -3.69 -9.40
C LEU A 341 17.26 -4.75 -10.12
N LEU A 342 18.59 -4.57 -10.19
CA LEU A 342 19.48 -5.57 -10.80
C LEU A 342 19.41 -6.92 -10.06
N TRP A 343 19.34 -6.88 -8.72
CA TRP A 343 19.17 -8.06 -7.89
C TRP A 343 17.82 -8.73 -8.14
N VAL A 344 16.73 -7.95 -8.21
CA VAL A 344 15.39 -8.44 -8.52
C VAL A 344 15.37 -9.14 -9.88
N VAL A 345 15.99 -8.53 -10.90
CA VAL A 345 16.12 -9.12 -12.23
C VAL A 345 16.82 -10.47 -12.16
N GLN A 346 17.99 -10.53 -11.53
CA GLN A 346 18.73 -11.79 -11.39
C GLN A 346 17.91 -12.84 -10.64
N SER A 347 17.32 -12.50 -9.50
CA SER A 347 16.55 -13.42 -8.66
C SER A 347 15.36 -14.03 -9.40
N ILE A 348 14.61 -13.22 -10.16
CA ILE A 348 13.46 -13.71 -10.94
C ILE A 348 13.91 -14.56 -12.14
N LEU A 349 14.93 -14.12 -12.88
CA LEU A 349 15.39 -14.83 -14.07
C LEU A 349 16.11 -16.15 -13.74
N SER A 350 16.72 -16.24 -12.55
CA SER A 350 17.34 -17.46 -12.05
C SER A 350 16.34 -18.44 -11.45
N ALA A 351 15.11 -17.99 -11.13
CA ALA A 351 14.09 -18.84 -10.55
C ALA A 351 13.54 -19.81 -11.60
N SER A 352 13.73 -21.11 -11.38
CA SER A 352 13.13 -22.11 -12.25
C SER A 352 11.61 -22.14 -12.08
N MET A 353 10.88 -22.01 -13.20
CA MET A 353 9.42 -22.15 -13.23
C MET A 353 8.93 -23.53 -12.76
N SER A 354 9.79 -24.56 -12.79
CA SER A 354 9.46 -25.87 -12.24
C SER A 354 9.29 -25.85 -10.72
N LEU A 355 9.97 -24.94 -10.02
CA LEU A 355 9.90 -24.76 -8.56
C LEU A 355 8.69 -23.92 -8.12
N VAL A 356 8.08 -23.18 -9.05
CA VAL A 356 6.88 -22.39 -8.78
C VAL A 356 5.66 -23.31 -8.70
N PRO A 357 4.86 -23.25 -7.61
CA PRO A 357 3.64 -24.04 -7.47
C PRO A 357 2.70 -23.81 -8.66
N GLN A 358 2.05 -24.88 -9.14
CA GLN A 358 1.19 -24.81 -10.34
C GLN A 358 0.14 -23.69 -10.25
N ALA A 359 -0.49 -23.52 -9.09
CA ALA A 359 -1.49 -22.47 -8.85
C ALA A 359 -0.92 -21.03 -8.93
N ALA A 360 0.40 -20.86 -8.76
CA ALA A 360 1.07 -19.57 -8.81
C ALA A 360 1.70 -19.24 -10.17
N ARG A 361 1.82 -20.22 -11.08
CA ARG A 361 2.54 -20.06 -12.37
C ARG A 361 1.97 -18.96 -13.26
N THR A 362 0.66 -18.73 -13.22
CA THR A 362 0.03 -17.62 -13.97
C THR A 362 0.55 -16.26 -13.49
N HIS A 363 0.63 -16.05 -12.18
CA HIS A 363 1.18 -14.81 -11.62
C HIS A 363 2.68 -14.68 -11.88
N ALA A 364 3.40 -15.82 -11.84
CA ALA A 364 4.81 -15.85 -12.19
C ALA A 364 5.11 -15.47 -13.63
N GLY A 365 4.34 -16.01 -14.58
CA GLY A 365 4.42 -15.58 -15.98
C GLY A 365 4.14 -14.09 -16.14
N SER A 366 3.14 -13.55 -15.42
CA SER A 366 2.83 -12.11 -15.47
C SER A 366 3.99 -11.25 -14.99
N TYR A 367 4.60 -11.56 -13.84
CA TYR A 367 5.68 -10.72 -13.32
C TYR A 367 6.98 -10.90 -14.13
N GLN A 368 7.22 -12.07 -14.72
CA GLN A 368 8.33 -12.27 -15.66
C GLN A 368 8.15 -11.43 -16.93
N ALA A 369 6.93 -11.35 -17.46
CA ALA A 369 6.62 -10.52 -18.62
C ALA A 369 6.83 -9.02 -18.32
N ASP A 370 6.34 -8.53 -17.18
CA ASP A 370 6.54 -7.13 -16.77
C ASP A 370 8.03 -6.82 -16.53
N LEU A 371 8.77 -7.73 -15.90
CA LEU A 371 10.22 -7.62 -15.72
C LEU A 371 10.96 -7.58 -17.07
N ALA A 372 10.61 -8.46 -18.00
CA ALA A 372 11.22 -8.50 -19.33
C ALA A 372 11.05 -7.16 -20.05
N ARG A 373 9.86 -6.55 -19.96
CA ARG A 373 9.60 -5.21 -20.52
C ARG A 373 10.47 -4.15 -19.85
N ILE A 374 10.61 -4.15 -18.53
CA ILE A 374 11.50 -3.23 -17.80
C ILE A 374 12.96 -3.38 -18.26
N VAL A 375 13.44 -4.63 -18.40
CA VAL A 375 14.82 -4.90 -18.85
C VAL A 375 15.04 -4.40 -20.28
N MET A 376 14.14 -4.74 -21.20
CA MET A 376 14.31 -4.43 -22.63
C MET A 376 14.10 -2.94 -22.94
N TYR A 377 13.12 -2.29 -22.30
CA TYR A 377 12.68 -0.95 -22.69
C TYR A 377 13.12 0.16 -21.73
N ALA A 378 13.53 -0.17 -20.51
CA ALA A 378 14.08 0.82 -19.57
C ALA A 378 15.57 0.57 -19.28
N MET A 379 15.92 -0.56 -18.66
CA MET A 379 17.29 -0.79 -18.19
C MET A 379 18.32 -0.90 -19.31
N GLY A 380 18.06 -1.72 -20.33
CA GLY A 380 18.97 -1.93 -21.45
C GLY A 380 19.33 -0.62 -22.17
N PRO A 381 18.34 0.17 -22.62
CA PRO A 381 18.58 1.49 -23.18
C PRO A 381 19.33 2.43 -22.22
N ALA A 382 18.97 2.42 -20.92
CA ALA A 382 19.57 3.29 -19.92
C ALA A 382 21.07 3.03 -19.67
N MET A 383 21.57 1.83 -19.94
CA MET A 383 22.99 1.48 -19.74
C MET A 383 23.96 2.37 -20.52
N VAL A 384 23.52 2.98 -21.63
CA VAL A 384 24.37 3.90 -22.41
C VAL A 384 24.65 5.21 -21.65
N TRP A 385 23.86 5.51 -20.61
CA TRP A 385 24.03 6.71 -19.80
C TRP A 385 25.18 6.52 -18.79
N PRO A 386 26.15 7.46 -18.74
CA PRO A 386 27.33 7.32 -17.89
C PRO A 386 27.03 7.07 -16.41
N ASP A 387 25.98 7.70 -15.87
CA ASP A 387 25.56 7.54 -14.47
C ASP A 387 24.87 6.21 -14.21
N CYS A 388 24.01 5.75 -15.11
CA CYS A 388 23.40 4.42 -14.99
C CYS A 388 24.48 3.32 -15.06
N LEU A 389 25.42 3.42 -16.01
CA LEU A 389 26.54 2.48 -16.11
C LEU A 389 27.43 2.50 -14.87
N ARG A 390 27.67 3.69 -14.29
CA ARG A 390 28.42 3.84 -13.03
C ARG A 390 27.72 3.13 -11.87
N VAL A 391 26.41 3.37 -11.71
CA VAL A 391 25.62 2.73 -10.65
C VAL A 391 25.55 1.22 -10.84
N LEU A 392 25.39 0.73 -12.08
CA LEU A 392 25.45 -0.70 -12.37
C LEU A 392 26.81 -1.29 -11.98
N LYS A 393 27.91 -0.61 -12.32
CA LYS A 393 29.25 -1.03 -11.89
C LYS A 393 29.38 -1.09 -10.37
N GLU A 394 28.84 -0.11 -9.64
CA GLU A 394 28.81 -0.10 -8.18
C GLU A 394 28.03 -1.32 -7.65
N CYS A 395 26.85 -1.62 -8.18
CA CYS A 395 26.05 -2.80 -7.81
C CYS A 395 26.79 -4.11 -8.10
N VAL A 396 27.40 -4.23 -9.29
CA VAL A 396 28.14 -5.42 -9.72
C VAL A 396 29.33 -5.68 -8.82
N SER A 397 30.07 -4.62 -8.45
CA SER A 397 31.25 -4.75 -7.58
C SER A 397 30.92 -5.18 -6.15
N ARG A 398 29.68 -4.97 -5.70
CA ARG A 398 29.28 -5.24 -4.31
C ARG A 398 28.76 -6.65 -4.08
N ALA A 399 27.96 -7.19 -5.00
CA ALA A 399 27.22 -8.42 -4.68
C ALA A 399 26.72 -9.23 -5.89
N LEU A 400 26.76 -8.73 -7.13
CA LEU A 400 26.04 -9.34 -8.25
C LEU A 400 26.90 -9.37 -9.51
N PRO A 401 27.57 -10.49 -9.83
CA PRO A 401 28.31 -10.57 -11.07
C PRO A 401 27.34 -10.41 -12.25
N LEU A 402 27.54 -9.39 -13.07
CA LEU A 402 26.86 -9.19 -14.35
C LEU A 402 27.91 -9.40 -15.44
N ASP A 403 28.31 -10.67 -15.62
CA ASP A 403 29.41 -11.07 -16.50
C ASP A 403 29.03 -12.34 -17.27
N ALA A 404 29.97 -12.85 -18.09
CA ALA A 404 29.75 -14.08 -18.86
C ALA A 404 29.56 -15.31 -17.96
N ALA A 405 30.25 -15.38 -16.82
CA ALA A 405 30.11 -16.50 -15.88
C ALA A 405 28.71 -16.52 -15.25
N SER A 406 28.19 -15.36 -14.84
CA SER A 406 26.83 -15.25 -14.33
C SER A 406 25.78 -15.44 -15.41
N ALA A 407 26.07 -15.09 -16.68
CA ALA A 407 25.21 -15.41 -17.81
C ALA A 407 24.96 -16.92 -17.94
N HIS A 408 26.00 -17.73 -17.75
CA HIS A 408 25.89 -19.19 -17.75
C HIS A 408 25.14 -19.73 -16.53
N THR A 409 25.38 -19.17 -15.34
CA THR A 409 24.70 -19.61 -14.10
C THR A 409 23.20 -19.32 -14.12
N VAL A 410 22.78 -18.15 -14.61
CA VAL A 410 21.36 -17.79 -14.69
C VAL A 410 20.68 -18.51 -15.86
N GLY A 411 21.40 -18.74 -16.97
CA GLY A 411 20.89 -19.51 -18.12
C GLY A 411 19.72 -18.86 -18.87
N HIS A 412 19.37 -17.61 -18.58
CA HIS A 412 18.23 -16.91 -19.18
C HIS A 412 18.67 -15.95 -20.30
N PRO A 413 18.04 -15.96 -21.49
CA PRO A 413 18.44 -15.12 -22.62
C PRO A 413 18.48 -13.62 -22.31
N LEU A 414 17.49 -13.11 -21.56
CA LEU A 414 17.47 -11.71 -21.14
C LEU A 414 18.65 -11.32 -20.25
N TRP A 415 19.09 -12.21 -19.36
CA TRP A 415 20.24 -11.95 -18.49
C TRP A 415 21.53 -11.96 -19.31
N SER A 416 21.68 -12.93 -20.23
CA SER A 416 22.81 -12.98 -21.16
C SER A 416 22.91 -11.71 -22.01
N ALA A 417 21.81 -11.27 -22.61
CA ALA A 417 21.77 -10.04 -23.40
C ALA A 417 22.14 -8.78 -22.57
N LEU A 418 21.67 -8.73 -21.32
CA LEU A 418 21.98 -7.65 -20.39
C LEU A 418 23.46 -7.65 -19.98
N SER A 419 24.03 -8.82 -19.68
CA SER A 419 25.45 -8.99 -19.34
C SER A 419 26.36 -8.59 -20.51
N THR A 420 26.09 -9.08 -21.72
CA THR A 420 26.87 -8.73 -22.91
C THR A 420 26.86 -7.22 -23.15
N ARG A 421 25.68 -6.59 -23.10
CA ARG A 421 25.54 -5.15 -23.29
C ARG A 421 26.28 -4.35 -22.22
N TYR A 422 26.21 -4.76 -20.96
CA TYR A 422 26.95 -4.12 -19.87
C TYR A 422 28.47 -4.21 -20.11
N GLU A 423 28.97 -5.38 -20.48
CA GLU A 423 30.41 -5.58 -20.74
C GLU A 423 30.91 -4.79 -21.96
N ASP A 424 30.14 -4.73 -23.04
CA ASP A 424 30.46 -3.93 -24.22
C ASP A 424 30.55 -2.43 -23.88
N LEU A 425 29.57 -1.90 -23.15
CA LEU A 425 29.55 -0.49 -22.75
C LEU A 425 30.64 -0.16 -21.71
N ARG A 426 30.95 -1.10 -20.81
CA ARG A 426 32.04 -0.97 -19.86
C ARG A 426 33.39 -0.88 -20.58
N ARG A 427 33.62 -1.74 -21.59
CA ARG A 427 34.82 -1.71 -22.46
C ARG A 427 34.90 -0.42 -23.25
N ALA A 428 33.84 -0.05 -23.98
CA ALA A 428 33.80 1.18 -24.76
C ALA A 428 34.10 2.45 -23.91
N LYS A 429 33.59 2.51 -22.67
CA LYS A 429 33.89 3.62 -21.74
C LYS A 429 35.35 3.62 -21.28
N ALA A 430 35.96 2.45 -21.09
CA ALA A 430 37.37 2.33 -20.73
C ALA A 430 38.27 2.78 -21.89
N ASP A 431 37.97 2.32 -23.12
CA ASP A 431 38.69 2.68 -24.33
C ASP A 431 38.62 4.19 -24.59
N TYR A 432 37.41 4.78 -24.50
CA TYR A 432 37.21 6.22 -24.61
C TYR A 432 38.04 7.01 -23.57
N ARG A 433 38.09 6.54 -22.32
CA ARG A 433 38.87 7.20 -21.27
C ARG A 433 40.38 7.13 -21.56
N ASN A 434 40.87 5.99 -22.02
CA ASN A 434 42.26 5.81 -22.41
C ASN A 434 42.62 6.71 -23.59
N ASP A 435 41.77 6.79 -24.61
CA ASP A 435 41.96 7.66 -25.78
C ASP A 435 42.00 9.14 -25.40
N VAL A 436 41.07 9.59 -24.55
CA VAL A 436 41.07 10.96 -24.04
C VAL A 436 42.35 11.25 -23.26
N GLN A 437 42.74 10.36 -22.34
CA GLN A 437 43.96 10.52 -21.54
C GLN A 437 45.21 10.57 -22.41
N ASN A 438 45.33 9.71 -23.42
CA ASN A 438 46.44 9.70 -24.37
C ASN A 438 46.50 11.00 -25.20
N ARG A 439 45.35 11.55 -25.62
CA ARG A 439 45.29 12.84 -26.32
C ARG A 439 45.71 14.01 -25.43
N TYR A 440 45.35 14.02 -24.15
CA TYR A 440 45.80 15.04 -23.21
C TYR A 440 47.30 14.95 -22.91
N ILE A 441 47.87 13.75 -22.86
CA ILE A 441 49.32 13.54 -22.68
C ILE A 441 50.08 14.02 -23.94
N CYS A 442 49.59 13.72 -25.15
CA CYS A 442 50.21 14.19 -26.38
C CYS A 442 50.03 15.70 -26.62
N GLY A 443 48.94 16.30 -26.14
CA GLY A 443 48.65 17.74 -26.25
C GLY A 443 49.48 18.64 -25.32
N HIS A 444 50.13 18.09 -24.30
CA HIS A 444 51.02 18.84 -23.39
C HIS A 444 52.52 18.73 -23.76
N VAL A 445 52.88 18.03 -24.84
CA VAL A 445 54.27 17.88 -25.30
C VAL A 445 54.59 18.82 -26.48
N SER A 446 53.65 19.67 -26.91
CA SER A 446 53.88 20.62 -28.01
C SER A 446 53.61 22.07 -27.56
N ASP A 447 54.70 22.81 -27.33
CA ASP A 447 54.83 24.26 -27.29
C ASP A 447 54.20 25.06 -26.12
N PHE A 448 55.06 25.40 -25.16
CA PHE A 448 55.37 26.82 -24.90
C PHE A 448 56.82 26.93 -24.41
N SER A 449 57.77 26.68 -25.32
CA SER A 449 59.12 27.23 -25.19
C SER A 449 59.01 28.75 -25.24
N ALA A 450 59.39 29.39 -24.14
CA ALA A 450 59.57 30.82 -24.02
C ALA A 450 60.34 31.39 -25.22
N ARG A 451 59.69 32.26 -26.01
CA ARG A 451 60.41 33.27 -26.80
C ARG A 451 60.48 34.54 -25.95
N PRO A 452 61.68 35.02 -25.57
CA PRO A 452 61.81 36.32 -24.95
C PRO A 452 61.51 37.38 -26.01
N LEU A 453 60.50 38.21 -25.76
CA LEU A 453 60.29 39.43 -26.51
C LEU A 453 61.43 40.39 -26.16
N HIS A 454 62.33 40.59 -27.12
CA HIS A 454 63.29 41.67 -27.10
C HIS A 454 62.55 43.02 -27.07
N SER A 455 62.82 43.77 -26.02
CA SER A 455 62.75 45.22 -25.98
C SER A 455 63.57 45.86 -27.10
N SER A 456 63.01 46.85 -27.80
CA SER A 456 63.63 48.19 -27.90
C SER A 456 62.79 49.19 -28.73
N PRO A 457 63.02 50.50 -28.57
CA PRO A 457 62.01 51.56 -28.61
C PRO A 457 62.02 52.40 -29.90
N ILE A 458 60.86 52.95 -30.27
CA ILE A 458 60.46 54.38 -30.35
C ILE A 458 59.00 54.41 -30.76
#